data_AF-A0A654DGX3-F1
#
_entry.id   AF-A0A654DGX3-F1
#
_cell.length_a   1.000
_cell.length_b   1.000
_cell.length_c   1.000
_cell.angle_alpha   90.00
_cell.angle_beta   90.00
_cell.angle_gamma   90.00
#
_symmetry.space_group_name_H-M   'P 1'
#
loop_
_entity.id
_entity.type
_entity.pdbx_description
1 polymer ?
#
loop_
_entity_poly.entity_id
_entity_poly.type
_entity_poly.pdbx_seq_one_letter_code
_entity_poly.pdbx_strand_id
1 'polypeptide(L)'
;MSWSESRKAFNSGTINFATCGIMIIGGANSYVRGDFGEESSEVRAKDGPEARMVLDTLLFAHAVDLFQSYLADLVLEIISKDHRSLRGRQISIGILFDSADIQTARKAAIDKYVADLGYQSIDDLSQSIEKSLGLKVLRRPLTRLRLTRFIQMRNVITHNRGMANQIYLSKSGSKRDRLGERVKIGKPLRVLKYLDHLVAEIDAEAVAKFSL
;
A
#
# COMPACT_ATOMS: atom_id res chain seq x y z
N MET A 1 15.50 -16.58 -18.56
CA MET A 1 15.20 -15.16 -18.26
C MET A 1 15.18 -15.03 -16.75
N SER A 2 16.15 -14.32 -16.18
CA SER A 2 16.38 -14.29 -14.73
C SER A 2 15.32 -13.45 -14.01
N TRP A 3 14.89 -13.87 -12.83
CA TRP A 3 13.98 -13.13 -11.94
C TRP A 3 14.50 -11.70 -11.61
N SER A 4 15.82 -11.47 -11.77
CA SER A 4 16.45 -10.15 -11.62
C SER A 4 16.30 -9.24 -12.85
N GLU A 5 16.11 -9.79 -14.04
CA GLU A 5 15.93 -9.04 -15.29
C GLU A 5 14.47 -8.58 -15.45
N SER A 6 13.50 -9.41 -15.05
CA SER A 6 12.09 -9.01 -14.98
C SER A 6 11.87 -7.86 -14.00
N ARG A 7 12.66 -7.79 -12.91
CA ARG A 7 12.61 -6.69 -11.93
C ARG A 7 13.14 -5.37 -12.48
N LYS A 8 14.14 -5.38 -13.38
CA LYS A 8 14.70 -4.15 -13.97
C LYS A 8 13.77 -3.50 -15.00
N ALA A 9 12.97 -4.29 -15.72
CA ALA A 9 11.91 -3.77 -16.58
C ALA A 9 10.68 -3.26 -15.79
N PHE A 10 10.52 -3.69 -14.53
CA PHE A 10 9.37 -3.41 -13.65
C PHE A 10 9.68 -2.36 -12.55
N ASN A 11 10.96 -1.98 -12.35
CA ASN A 11 11.45 -1.07 -11.30
C ASN A 11 11.59 0.39 -11.79
N SER A 12 10.47 1.02 -12.10
CA SER A 12 10.33 2.43 -11.77
C SER A 12 9.07 2.50 -10.92
N GLY A 13 9.24 2.57 -9.59
CA GLY A 13 8.14 2.42 -8.61
C GLY A 13 6.95 3.36 -8.88
N THR A 14 7.20 4.53 -9.45
CA THR A 14 6.19 5.50 -9.91
C THR A 14 5.34 4.96 -11.06
N ILE A 15 5.91 4.15 -11.97
CA ILE A 15 5.17 3.54 -13.09
C ILE A 15 4.22 2.46 -12.57
N ASN A 16 4.52 1.70 -11.51
CA ASN A 16 3.59 0.65 -11.04
C ASN A 16 2.34 1.21 -10.37
N PHE A 17 2.46 2.21 -9.48
CA PHE A 17 1.26 2.77 -8.84
C PHE A 17 0.40 3.55 -9.83
N ALA A 18 1.02 4.38 -10.69
CA ALA A 18 0.31 5.15 -11.70
C ALA A 18 -0.27 4.27 -12.81
N THR A 19 0.46 3.26 -13.30
CA THR A 19 -0.02 2.38 -14.39
C THR A 19 -1.07 1.40 -13.89
N CYS A 20 -0.91 0.81 -12.69
CA CYS A 20 -1.99 0.03 -12.07
C CYS A 20 -3.19 0.93 -11.76
N GLY A 21 -2.98 2.14 -11.23
CA GLY A 21 -4.05 3.12 -10.99
C GLY A 21 -4.81 3.48 -12.25
N ILE A 22 -4.12 3.75 -13.36
CA ILE A 22 -4.71 4.06 -14.68
C ILE A 22 -5.42 2.84 -15.27
N MET A 23 -4.83 1.63 -15.19
CA MET A 23 -5.49 0.39 -15.66
C MET A 23 -6.73 0.05 -14.82
N ILE A 24 -6.70 0.34 -13.53
CA ILE A 24 -7.82 0.12 -12.63
C ILE A 24 -8.91 1.18 -12.83
N ILE A 25 -8.55 2.45 -12.99
CA ILE A 25 -9.51 3.54 -13.29
C ILE A 25 -10.12 3.36 -14.68
N GLY A 26 -9.27 3.04 -15.66
CA GLY A 26 -9.64 2.75 -17.03
C GLY A 26 -10.52 1.51 -17.09
N GLY A 27 -10.08 0.38 -16.54
CA GLY A 27 -10.84 -0.86 -16.45
C GLY A 27 -12.14 -0.73 -15.66
N ALA A 28 -12.16 -0.02 -14.53
CA ALA A 28 -13.40 0.20 -13.78
C ALA A 28 -14.37 1.13 -14.53
N ASN A 29 -13.88 2.20 -15.16
CA ASN A 29 -14.73 3.07 -15.98
C ASN A 29 -15.21 2.35 -17.24
N SER A 30 -14.36 1.56 -17.89
CA SER A 30 -14.69 0.78 -19.08
C SER A 30 -15.63 -0.38 -18.76
N TYR A 31 -15.47 -1.04 -17.62
CA TYR A 31 -16.44 -2.01 -17.13
C TYR A 31 -17.80 -1.37 -16.88
N VAL A 32 -17.83 -0.20 -16.21
CA VAL A 32 -19.05 0.59 -15.97
C VAL A 32 -19.66 1.14 -17.27
N ARG A 33 -18.84 1.44 -18.29
CA ARG A 33 -19.27 1.99 -19.59
C ARG A 33 -19.68 0.93 -20.61
N GLY A 34 -19.26 -0.32 -20.41
CA GLY A 34 -19.55 -1.39 -21.35
C GLY A 34 -18.41 -1.75 -22.30
N ASP A 35 -17.21 -1.17 -22.16
CA ASP A 35 -16.15 -1.26 -23.18
C ASP A 35 -15.35 -2.59 -23.14
N PHE A 36 -15.59 -3.46 -22.15
CA PHE A 36 -14.95 -4.78 -22.02
C PHE A 36 -15.95 -5.92 -22.22
N GLY A 37 -15.85 -6.70 -23.30
CA GLY A 37 -16.71 -7.84 -23.63
C GLY A 37 -17.94 -7.48 -24.48
N GLU A 38 -18.47 -8.43 -25.26
CA GLU A 38 -19.65 -8.26 -26.16
C GLU A 38 -21.00 -8.05 -25.42
N GLU A 39 -20.98 -7.96 -24.09
CA GLU A 39 -22.20 -7.73 -23.30
C GLU A 39 -22.64 -6.26 -23.32
N SER A 40 -23.86 -6.04 -23.82
CA SER A 40 -24.51 -4.73 -23.90
C SER A 40 -24.61 -4.01 -22.54
N SER A 41 -24.60 -2.68 -22.57
CA SER A 41 -24.75 -1.81 -21.38
C SER A 41 -26.04 -2.08 -20.58
N GLU A 42 -27.08 -2.63 -21.22
CA GLU A 42 -28.34 -3.03 -20.60
C GLU A 42 -28.23 -4.28 -19.72
N VAL A 43 -27.31 -5.21 -20.04
CA VAL A 43 -27.05 -6.41 -19.22
C VAL A 43 -26.25 -6.04 -17.97
N ARG A 44 -25.33 -5.08 -18.06
CA ARG A 44 -24.55 -4.57 -16.91
C ARG A 44 -25.36 -3.64 -16.01
N ALA A 45 -26.36 -2.96 -16.54
CA ALA A 45 -27.36 -2.27 -15.72
C ALA A 45 -28.17 -3.24 -14.84
N LYS A 46 -28.16 -4.56 -15.16
CA LYS A 46 -28.74 -5.63 -14.34
C LYS A 46 -27.75 -6.24 -13.34
N ASP A 47 -26.45 -5.91 -13.39
CA ASP A 47 -25.52 -6.24 -12.32
C ASP A 47 -25.99 -5.51 -11.07
N GLY A 48 -26.63 -6.26 -10.17
CA GLY A 48 -27.31 -5.69 -9.01
C GLY A 48 -26.38 -4.91 -8.08
N PRO A 49 -26.94 -4.21 -7.08
CA PRO A 49 -26.17 -3.44 -6.09
C PRO A 49 -25.06 -4.26 -5.39
N GLU A 50 -25.20 -5.59 -5.36
CA GLU A 50 -24.23 -6.53 -4.82
C GLU A 50 -22.93 -6.60 -5.62
N ALA A 51 -23.00 -6.69 -6.96
CA ALA A 51 -21.83 -6.74 -7.82
C ALA A 51 -21.01 -5.45 -7.71
N ARG A 52 -21.70 -4.30 -7.68
CA ARG A 52 -21.07 -2.99 -7.45
C ARG A 52 -20.37 -2.93 -6.10
N MET A 53 -21.01 -3.43 -5.04
CA MET A 53 -20.43 -3.48 -3.70
C MET A 53 -19.16 -4.33 -3.67
N VAL A 54 -19.15 -5.48 -4.34
CA VAL A 54 -17.96 -6.35 -4.45
C VAL A 54 -16.84 -5.62 -5.17
N LEU A 55 -17.12 -5.00 -6.33
CA LEU A 55 -16.12 -4.25 -7.08
C LEU A 55 -15.53 -3.08 -6.27
N ASP A 56 -16.38 -2.30 -5.61
CA ASP A 56 -15.94 -1.18 -4.79
C ASP A 56 -15.10 -1.65 -3.59
N THR A 57 -15.41 -2.83 -3.04
CA THR A 57 -14.64 -3.48 -1.97
C THR A 57 -13.26 -3.91 -2.43
N LEU A 58 -13.19 -4.62 -3.55
CA LEU A 58 -11.93 -5.08 -4.13
C LEU A 58 -11.04 -3.90 -4.52
N LEU A 59 -11.62 -2.90 -5.18
CA LEU A 59 -10.92 -1.69 -5.59
C LEU A 59 -10.35 -0.93 -4.39
N PHE A 60 -11.14 -0.75 -3.34
CA PHE A 60 -10.69 -0.08 -2.12
C PHE A 60 -9.52 -0.85 -1.48
N ALA A 61 -9.69 -2.15 -1.24
CA ALA A 61 -8.67 -2.96 -0.58
C ALA A 61 -7.36 -2.97 -1.38
N HIS A 62 -7.47 -3.17 -2.70
CA HIS A 62 -6.33 -3.21 -3.58
C HIS A 62 -5.60 -1.87 -3.68
N ALA A 63 -6.32 -0.74 -3.72
CA ALA A 63 -5.69 0.58 -3.73
C ALA A 63 -4.86 0.85 -2.46
N VAL A 64 -5.36 0.41 -1.30
CA VAL A 64 -4.63 0.52 -0.03
C VAL A 64 -3.42 -0.42 0.00
N ASP A 65 -3.57 -1.65 -0.50
CA ASP A 65 -2.47 -2.62 -0.61
C ASP A 65 -1.34 -2.08 -1.49
N LEU A 66 -1.68 -1.57 -2.69
CA LEU A 66 -0.71 -0.97 -3.60
C LEU A 66 0.07 0.18 -2.95
N PHE A 67 -0.61 1.01 -2.15
CA PHE A 67 0.04 2.11 -1.45
C PHE A 67 1.03 1.61 -0.38
N GLN A 68 0.65 0.57 0.39
CA GLN A 68 1.55 -0.01 1.39
C GLN A 68 2.75 -0.71 0.75
N SER A 69 2.54 -1.44 -0.36
CA SER A 69 3.63 -2.02 -1.15
C SER A 69 4.56 -0.95 -1.70
N TYR A 70 4.02 0.14 -2.25
CA TYR A 70 4.82 1.29 -2.70
C TYR A 70 5.71 1.84 -1.58
N LEU A 71 5.17 2.05 -0.37
CA LEU A 71 5.97 2.53 0.76
C LEU A 71 7.10 1.55 1.13
N ALA A 72 6.80 0.26 1.14
CA ALA A 72 7.80 -0.78 1.41
C ALA A 72 8.91 -0.80 0.35
N ASP A 73 8.54 -0.71 -0.92
CA ASP A 73 9.48 -0.68 -2.06
C ASP A 73 10.33 0.59 -2.06
N LEU A 74 9.75 1.77 -1.77
CA LEU A 74 10.48 3.02 -1.65
C LEU A 74 11.53 2.93 -0.53
N VAL A 75 11.14 2.40 0.63
CA VAL A 75 12.07 2.24 1.74
C VAL A 75 13.18 1.25 1.39
N LEU A 76 12.84 0.14 0.72
CA LEU A 76 13.82 -0.82 0.20
C LEU A 76 14.83 -0.15 -0.74
N GLU A 77 14.37 0.68 -1.66
CA GLU A 77 15.23 1.39 -2.61
C GLU A 77 16.17 2.36 -1.90
N ILE A 78 15.64 3.19 -0.98
CA ILE A 78 16.45 4.16 -0.24
C ILE A 78 17.53 3.45 0.58
N ILE A 79 17.18 2.36 1.27
CA ILE A 79 18.12 1.63 2.12
C ILE A 79 19.18 0.90 1.30
N SER A 80 18.80 0.43 0.12
CA SER A 80 19.73 -0.22 -0.82
C SER A 80 20.78 0.76 -1.35
N LYS A 81 20.43 2.05 -1.52
CA LYS A 81 21.38 3.12 -1.88
C LYS A 81 22.14 3.67 -0.67
N ASP A 82 21.48 3.81 0.49
CA ASP A 82 22.05 4.35 1.73
C ASP A 82 21.82 3.44 2.95
N HIS A 83 22.76 2.52 3.16
CA HIS A 83 22.78 1.56 4.27
C HIS A 83 22.94 2.21 5.66
N ARG A 84 23.28 3.51 5.75
CA ARG A 84 23.48 4.19 7.06
C ARG A 84 22.21 4.21 7.90
N SER A 85 21.06 4.13 7.25
CA SER A 85 19.72 3.99 7.84
C SER A 85 19.52 2.70 8.65
N LEU A 86 20.32 1.65 8.41
CA LEU A 86 20.30 0.38 9.15
C LEU A 86 21.23 0.38 10.37
N ARG A 87 22.02 1.44 10.56
CA ARG A 87 23.02 1.51 11.63
C ARG A 87 22.34 1.43 13.00
N GLY A 88 22.79 0.49 13.83
CA GLY A 88 22.25 0.26 15.18
C GLY A 88 21.05 -0.67 15.25
N ARG A 89 20.59 -1.23 14.11
CA ARG A 89 19.58 -2.30 14.13
C ARG A 89 20.22 -3.65 14.45
N GLN A 90 19.50 -4.45 15.23
CA GLN A 90 19.90 -5.82 15.55
C GLN A 90 19.44 -6.76 14.44
N ILE A 91 20.35 -7.60 13.98
CA ILE A 91 20.04 -8.75 13.13
C ILE A 91 20.15 -10.02 13.97
N SER A 92 19.31 -11.01 13.70
CA SER A 92 19.41 -12.31 14.37
C SER A 92 20.69 -13.01 13.93
N ILE A 93 21.39 -13.63 14.87
CA ILE A 93 22.61 -14.41 14.61
C ILE A 93 22.39 -15.47 13.52
N GLY A 94 21.20 -16.07 13.45
CA GLY A 94 20.84 -17.03 12.38
C GLY A 94 21.02 -16.46 10.97
N ILE A 95 20.68 -15.18 10.73
CA ILE A 95 20.87 -14.55 9.42
C ILE A 95 22.35 -14.51 9.03
N LEU A 96 23.25 -14.35 10.01
CA LEU A 96 24.68 -14.31 9.75
C LEU A 96 25.23 -15.70 9.39
N PHE A 97 24.77 -16.75 10.08
CA PHE A 97 25.23 -18.13 9.84
C PHE A 97 24.59 -18.78 8.62
N ASP A 98 23.35 -18.41 8.29
CA ASP A 98 22.62 -18.94 7.12
C ASP A 98 23.06 -18.26 5.80
N SER A 99 23.86 -17.19 5.89
CA SER A 99 24.32 -16.43 4.73
C SER A 99 25.68 -16.91 4.23
N ALA A 100 25.78 -17.17 2.93
CA ALA A 100 27.04 -17.59 2.30
C ALA A 100 28.13 -16.50 2.34
N ASP A 101 27.73 -15.22 2.34
CA ASP A 101 28.63 -14.07 2.39
C ASP A 101 27.95 -12.84 3.02
N ILE A 102 28.75 -11.79 3.25
CA ILE A 102 28.28 -10.54 3.85
C ILE A 102 27.23 -9.81 3.01
N GLN A 103 27.22 -9.99 1.68
CA GLN A 103 26.24 -9.37 0.79
C GLN A 103 24.88 -10.06 0.91
N THR A 104 24.89 -11.38 1.04
CA THR A 104 23.73 -12.22 1.30
C THR A 104 23.14 -11.89 2.66
N ALA A 105 23.98 -11.74 3.70
CA ALA A 105 23.55 -11.31 5.02
C ALA A 105 22.93 -9.91 5.00
N ARG A 106 23.53 -8.97 4.24
CA ARG A 106 23.00 -7.61 4.06
C ARG A 106 21.63 -7.65 3.39
N LYS A 107 21.47 -8.43 2.31
CA LYS A 107 20.20 -8.57 1.61
C LYS A 107 19.12 -9.16 2.52
N ALA A 108 19.43 -10.23 3.24
CA ALA A 108 18.50 -10.84 4.20
C ALA A 108 18.10 -9.87 5.32
N ALA A 109 19.02 -9.04 5.81
CA ALA A 109 18.73 -8.00 6.80
C ALA A 109 17.79 -6.92 6.25
N ILE A 110 18.00 -6.50 4.99
CA ILE A 110 17.12 -5.55 4.30
C ILE A 110 15.74 -6.15 4.07
N ASP A 111 15.66 -7.38 3.55
CA ASP A 111 14.40 -8.07 3.27
C ASP A 111 13.57 -8.25 4.56
N LYS A 112 14.22 -8.63 5.67
CA LYS A 112 13.58 -8.69 6.99
C LYS A 112 13.08 -7.33 7.45
N TYR A 113 13.89 -6.28 7.28
CA TYR A 113 13.47 -4.94 7.66
C TYR A 113 12.24 -4.48 6.88
N VAL A 114 12.20 -4.73 5.57
CA VAL A 114 11.06 -4.40 4.71
C VAL A 114 9.82 -5.21 5.10
N ALA A 115 9.99 -6.49 5.44
CA ALA A 115 8.91 -7.32 5.95
C ALA A 115 8.33 -6.75 7.25
N ASP A 116 9.19 -6.34 8.19
CA ASP A 116 8.77 -5.73 9.46
C ASP A 116 7.97 -4.44 9.24
N LEU A 117 8.35 -3.61 8.25
CA LEU A 117 7.59 -2.41 7.88
C LEU A 117 6.19 -2.73 7.36
N GLY A 118 6.02 -3.86 6.68
CA GLY A 118 4.71 -4.32 6.19
C GLY A 118 3.70 -4.62 7.30
N TYR A 119 4.18 -4.96 8.50
CA TYR A 119 3.33 -5.27 9.66
C TYR A 119 3.08 -4.08 10.59
N GLN A 120 3.75 -2.95 10.37
CA GLN A 120 3.65 -1.76 11.21
C GLN A 120 2.36 -0.98 10.98
N SER A 121 1.91 -0.23 12.00
CA SER A 121 0.87 0.77 11.80
C SER A 121 1.40 1.92 10.94
N ILE A 122 0.53 2.73 10.33
CA ILE A 122 0.99 3.88 9.53
C ILE A 122 1.75 4.91 10.39
N ASP A 123 1.42 5.01 11.67
CA ASP A 123 2.12 5.90 12.60
C ASP A 123 3.52 5.35 12.89
N ASP A 124 3.65 4.04 13.13
CA ASP A 124 4.95 3.38 13.33
C ASP A 124 5.81 3.45 12.06
N LEU A 125 5.19 3.29 10.89
CA LEU A 125 5.83 3.39 9.59
C LEU A 125 6.31 4.81 9.32
N SER A 126 5.46 5.82 9.56
CA SER A 126 5.81 7.24 9.41
C SER A 126 6.99 7.61 10.33
N GLN A 127 6.94 7.18 11.60
CA GLN A 127 8.04 7.39 12.56
C GLN A 127 9.31 6.64 12.15
N SER A 128 9.19 5.41 11.66
CA SER A 128 10.35 4.62 11.22
C SER A 128 11.01 5.24 10.00
N ILE A 129 10.21 5.69 9.02
CA ILE A 129 10.68 6.40 7.83
C ILE A 129 11.34 7.73 8.22
N GLU A 130 10.72 8.51 9.09
CA GLU A 130 11.29 9.78 9.55
C GLU A 130 12.57 9.57 10.37
N LYS A 131 12.63 8.56 11.25
CA LYS A 131 13.82 8.30 12.07
C LYS A 131 14.97 7.71 11.26
N SER A 132 14.70 6.74 10.39
CA SER A 132 15.74 6.04 9.64
C SER A 132 16.19 6.80 8.40
N LEU A 133 15.28 7.51 7.73
CA LEU A 133 15.54 8.16 6.44
C LEU A 133 15.46 9.69 6.54
N GLY A 134 14.93 10.24 7.64
CA GLY A 134 14.65 11.67 7.78
C GLY A 134 13.65 12.18 6.74
N LEU A 135 12.92 11.28 6.10
CA LEU A 135 11.81 11.61 5.22
C LEU A 135 10.63 11.88 6.11
N LYS A 136 10.15 13.12 6.08
CA LYS A 136 8.99 13.45 6.90
C LYS A 136 7.75 13.21 6.04
N VAL A 137 7.57 11.94 5.72
CA VAL A 137 6.44 11.41 4.98
C VAL A 137 5.26 11.33 5.95
N LEU A 138 4.12 11.87 5.55
CA LEU A 138 2.88 11.90 6.36
C LEU A 138 2.93 12.83 7.61
N ARG A 139 3.61 13.99 7.52
CA ARG A 139 3.64 15.01 8.61
C ARG A 139 2.26 15.46 9.10
N ARG A 140 1.30 15.54 8.19
CA ARG A 140 -0.03 16.11 8.45
C ARG A 140 -0.85 15.13 9.31
N PRO A 141 -1.28 15.51 10.53
CA PRO A 141 -2.07 14.62 11.39
C PRO A 141 -3.34 14.08 10.73
N LEU A 142 -4.01 14.92 9.94
CA LEU A 142 -5.20 14.51 9.17
C LEU A 142 -4.89 13.44 8.12
N THR A 143 -3.70 13.49 7.50
CA THR A 143 -3.26 12.47 6.54
C THR A 143 -3.06 11.14 7.24
N ARG A 144 -2.38 11.13 8.40
CA ARG A 144 -2.18 9.91 9.20
C ARG A 144 -3.51 9.31 9.65
N LEU A 145 -4.40 10.12 10.23
CA LEU A 145 -5.74 9.66 10.63
C LEU A 145 -6.52 9.03 9.48
N ARG A 146 -6.48 9.62 8.27
CA ARG A 146 -7.12 9.05 7.08
C ARG A 146 -6.50 7.73 6.66
N LEU A 147 -5.17 7.65 6.59
CA LEU A 147 -4.46 6.43 6.22
C LEU A 147 -4.67 5.32 7.24
N THR A 148 -4.62 5.63 8.55
CA THR A 148 -4.95 4.70 9.63
C THR A 148 -6.33 4.11 9.37
N ARG A 149 -7.33 4.96 9.12
CA ARG A 149 -8.68 4.49 8.81
C ARG A 149 -8.71 3.61 7.57
N PHE A 150 -8.00 3.96 6.49
CA PHE A 150 -7.99 3.15 5.28
C PHE A 150 -7.38 1.78 5.50
N ILE A 151 -6.25 1.70 6.20
CA ILE A 151 -5.57 0.45 6.54
C ILE A 151 -6.43 -0.41 7.46
N GLN A 152 -7.03 0.18 8.50
CA GLN A 152 -7.93 -0.58 9.38
C GLN A 152 -9.16 -1.11 8.64
N MET A 153 -9.72 -0.33 7.72
CA MET A 153 -10.85 -0.78 6.88
C MET A 153 -10.42 -1.91 5.94
N ARG A 154 -9.24 -1.79 5.30
CA ARG A 154 -8.65 -2.85 4.48
C ARG A 154 -8.45 -4.12 5.29
N ASN A 155 -7.87 -4.03 6.48
CA ASN A 155 -7.63 -5.18 7.35
C ASN A 155 -8.93 -5.93 7.69
N VAL A 156 -10.01 -5.20 7.99
CA VAL A 156 -11.32 -5.81 8.25
C VAL A 156 -11.92 -6.46 7.01
N ILE A 157 -11.80 -5.81 5.85
CA ILE A 157 -12.24 -6.37 4.56
C ILE A 157 -11.52 -7.70 4.30
N THR A 158 -10.19 -7.72 4.41
CA THR A 158 -9.35 -8.88 4.10
C THR A 158 -9.47 -10.00 5.14
N HIS A 159 -9.45 -9.67 6.43
CA HIS A 159 -9.32 -10.67 7.50
C HIS A 159 -10.61 -10.99 8.25
N ASN A 160 -11.61 -10.09 8.22
CA ASN A 160 -12.85 -10.27 8.97
C ASN A 160 -14.09 -10.22 8.07
N ARG A 161 -13.94 -10.58 6.78
CA ARG A 161 -15.03 -10.59 5.78
C ARG A 161 -15.77 -9.26 5.67
N GLY A 162 -15.09 -8.15 5.98
CA GLY A 162 -15.68 -6.81 6.02
C GLY A 162 -16.48 -6.50 7.27
N MET A 163 -16.51 -7.34 8.29
CA MET A 163 -17.29 -7.13 9.52
C MET A 163 -16.51 -6.26 10.53
N ALA A 164 -17.09 -5.16 10.97
CA ALA A 164 -16.46 -4.28 11.96
C ALA A 164 -16.33 -5.00 13.31
N ASN A 165 -15.12 -4.98 13.87
CA ASN A 165 -14.80 -5.51 15.19
C ASN A 165 -14.32 -4.39 16.14
N GLN A 166 -14.13 -4.72 17.42
CA GLN A 166 -13.74 -3.74 18.43
C GLN A 166 -12.39 -3.08 18.13
N ILE A 167 -11.44 -3.85 17.59
CA ILE A 167 -10.11 -3.36 17.23
C ILE A 167 -10.21 -2.30 16.13
N TYR A 168 -10.99 -2.58 15.08
CA TYR A 168 -11.25 -1.65 13.98
C TYR A 168 -11.91 -0.37 14.46
N LEU A 169 -12.99 -0.46 15.24
CA LEU A 169 -13.73 0.72 15.69
C LEU A 169 -12.85 1.62 16.57
N SER A 170 -12.08 1.01 17.47
CA SER A 170 -11.12 1.72 18.32
C SER A 170 -10.03 2.44 17.52
N LYS A 171 -9.37 1.74 16.60
CA LYS A 171 -8.23 2.30 15.83
C LYS A 171 -8.65 3.25 14.70
N SER A 172 -9.77 2.98 14.04
CA SER A 172 -10.23 3.80 12.90
C SER A 172 -10.92 5.09 13.32
N GLY A 173 -11.41 5.17 14.56
CA GLY A 173 -12.25 6.26 15.04
C GLY A 173 -13.56 6.42 14.23
N SER A 174 -14.00 5.36 13.54
CA SER A 174 -15.17 5.45 12.68
C SER A 174 -16.45 5.64 13.49
N LYS A 175 -17.16 6.76 13.22
CA LYS A 175 -18.49 7.03 13.78
C LYS A 175 -19.63 6.45 12.94
N ARG A 176 -19.33 5.90 11.76
CA ARG A 176 -20.33 5.45 10.77
C ARG A 176 -20.58 3.95 10.78
N ASP A 177 -19.63 3.18 11.31
CA ASP A 177 -19.68 1.74 11.36
C ASP A 177 -20.06 1.29 12.78
N ARG A 178 -20.70 0.12 12.89
CA ARG A 178 -21.14 -0.46 14.16
C ARG A 178 -20.56 -1.85 14.32
N LEU A 179 -20.38 -2.28 15.57
CA LEU A 179 -19.82 -3.59 15.87
C LEU A 179 -20.70 -4.69 15.27
N GLY A 180 -20.08 -5.63 14.54
CA GLY A 180 -20.80 -6.74 13.91
C GLY A 180 -21.56 -6.36 12.63
N GLU A 181 -21.43 -5.13 12.12
CA GLU A 181 -21.97 -4.74 10.81
C GLU A 181 -20.87 -4.75 9.73
N ARG A 182 -21.26 -4.89 8.47
CA ARG A 182 -20.33 -4.70 7.34
C ARG A 182 -19.87 -3.23 7.28
N VAL A 183 -18.56 -3.03 7.14
CA VAL A 183 -17.97 -1.70 6.97
C VAL A 183 -18.49 -1.02 5.71
N LYS A 184 -18.82 0.26 5.81
CA LYS A 184 -19.35 1.03 4.68
C LYS A 184 -18.21 1.66 3.91
N ILE A 185 -17.91 1.10 2.75
CA ILE A 185 -16.88 1.62 1.85
C ILE A 185 -17.44 2.86 1.16
N GLY A 186 -16.67 3.96 1.24
CA GLY A 186 -17.00 5.21 0.56
C GLY A 186 -16.78 5.10 -0.95
N LYS A 187 -16.41 6.20 -1.59
CA LYS A 187 -16.10 6.20 -3.03
C LYS A 187 -14.65 5.72 -3.24
N PRO A 188 -14.39 4.46 -3.65
CA PRO A 188 -13.04 3.91 -3.71
C PRO A 188 -12.13 4.65 -4.71
N LEU A 189 -12.68 5.14 -5.83
CA LEU A 189 -11.94 5.99 -6.77
C LEU A 189 -11.42 7.29 -6.14
N ARG A 190 -12.11 7.85 -5.14
CA ARG A 190 -11.60 9.01 -4.40
C ARG A 190 -10.45 8.65 -3.46
N VAL A 191 -10.48 7.44 -2.90
CA VAL A 191 -9.38 6.91 -2.09
C VAL A 191 -8.16 6.71 -2.97
N LEU A 192 -8.32 6.06 -4.12
CA LEU A 192 -7.23 5.85 -5.07
C LEU A 192 -6.58 7.17 -5.50
N LYS A 193 -7.36 8.16 -5.93
CA LYS A 193 -6.84 9.51 -6.28
C LYS A 193 -6.11 10.18 -5.12
N TYR A 194 -6.62 10.02 -3.90
CA TYR A 194 -5.98 10.58 -2.73
C TYR A 194 -4.64 9.91 -2.43
N LEU A 195 -4.56 8.59 -2.55
CA LEU A 195 -3.31 7.83 -2.37
C LEU A 195 -2.30 8.17 -3.47
N ASP A 196 -2.75 8.32 -4.72
CA ASP A 196 -1.93 8.75 -5.86
C ASP A 196 -1.27 10.11 -5.63
N HIS A 197 -2.04 11.10 -5.16
CA HIS A 197 -1.47 12.40 -4.80
C HIS A 197 -0.44 12.30 -3.66
N LEU A 198 -0.67 11.41 -2.68
CA LEU A 198 0.31 11.18 -1.61
C LEU A 198 1.58 10.53 -2.13
N VAL A 199 1.48 9.55 -3.04
CA VAL A 199 2.63 8.94 -3.71
C VAL A 199 3.46 10.02 -4.42
N ALA A 200 2.82 10.91 -5.17
CA ALA A 200 3.52 12.02 -5.84
C ALA A 200 4.21 12.99 -4.85
N GLU A 201 3.57 13.33 -3.73
CA GLU A 201 4.19 14.14 -2.67
C GLU A 201 5.42 13.45 -2.06
N ILE A 202 5.34 12.13 -1.84
CA ILE A 202 6.41 11.32 -1.25
C ILE A 202 7.58 11.16 -2.22
N ASP A 203 7.32 10.86 -3.49
CA ASP A 203 8.34 10.74 -4.53
C ASP A 203 9.11 12.06 -4.66
N ALA A 204 8.42 13.20 -4.65
CA ALA A 204 9.08 14.51 -4.72
C ALA A 204 10.04 14.75 -3.53
N GLU A 205 9.65 14.36 -2.30
CA GLU A 205 10.52 14.48 -1.12
C GLU A 205 11.68 13.47 -1.18
N ALA A 206 11.44 12.26 -1.68
CA ALA A 206 12.46 11.22 -1.81
C ALA A 206 13.52 11.57 -2.87
N VAL A 207 13.10 12.06 -4.04
CA VAL A 207 14.01 12.53 -5.10
C VAL A 207 14.85 13.70 -4.61
N ALA A 208 14.20 14.71 -3.99
CA ALA A 208 14.92 15.88 -3.47
C ALA A 208 15.99 15.52 -2.43
N LYS A 209 15.76 14.46 -1.64
CA LYS A 209 16.65 14.09 -0.54
C LYS A 209 17.72 13.06 -0.91
N PHE A 210 17.37 12.07 -1.73
CA PHE A 210 18.22 10.93 -2.03
C PHE A 210 18.68 10.85 -3.47
N SER A 211 18.25 11.79 -4.33
CA SER A 211 18.55 11.77 -5.76
C SER A 211 18.18 10.43 -6.39
N LEU A 212 16.96 9.95 -6.06
CA LEU A 212 16.42 8.71 -6.61
C LEU A 212 16.16 8.82 -8.11
#